data_AF-A0A1G2MFM7-F1
#
_entry.id   AF-A0A1G2MFM7-F1
#
_cell.length_a   1.000
_cell.length_b   1.000
_cell.length_c   1.000
_cell.angle_alpha   90.00
_cell.angle_beta   90.00
_cell.angle_gamma   90.00
#
_symmetry.space_group_name_H-M   'P 1'
#
loop_
_entity.id
_entity.type
_entity.pdbx_description
1 polymer ?
#
loop_
_entity_poly.entity_id
_entity_poly.type
_entity_poly.pdbx_seq_one_letter_code
_entity_poly.pdbx_strand_id
1 'polypeptide(L)'
;MKKILVLIVVLILVVLGYWLYKTNGSVFPTVVGENSGNTDSASLTDTSLKDEADAFANADLSEIYEDPTYGFSLKYPSGLEPILIPADPESDTGDMFIFEQNGTGLGFQIIVSEFLEENADITPERILKDIPDMVIKKPEEVNLGEGRGKGTTFLDGEEGNSETNRQIWFAANGHLFQITSMPVFDKAMQKILATWTLN
;
A
#
# COMPACT_ATOMS: atom_id res chain seq x y z
N MET A 1 21.30 14.80 8.12
CA MET A 1 20.42 14.30 9.21
C MET A 1 18.95 14.66 8.97
N LYS A 2 18.47 14.69 7.72
CA LYS A 2 17.07 15.01 7.36
C LYS A 2 16.27 13.78 6.87
N LYS A 3 16.97 12.74 6.40
CA LYS A 3 16.36 11.54 5.80
C LYS A 3 15.64 10.60 6.79
N ILE A 4 15.98 10.68 8.08
CA ILE A 4 15.39 9.84 9.15
C ILE A 4 13.99 10.35 9.55
N LEU A 5 13.69 11.64 9.36
CA LEU A 5 12.41 12.22 9.77
C LEU A 5 11.26 11.75 8.85
N VAL A 6 11.52 11.69 7.55
CA VAL A 6 10.56 11.32 6.50
C VAL A 6 9.92 9.95 6.73
N LEU A 7 10.75 8.94 7.01
CA LEU A 7 10.32 7.54 7.09
C LEU A 7 9.63 7.19 8.43
N ILE A 8 9.98 7.89 9.51
CA ILE A 8 9.31 7.73 10.81
C ILE A 8 7.87 8.25 10.74
N VAL A 9 7.62 9.33 9.99
CA VAL A 9 6.26 9.89 9.81
C VAL A 9 5.36 8.92 9.03
N VAL A 10 5.87 8.24 8.00
CA VAL A 10 5.11 7.24 7.22
C VAL A 10 4.65 6.06 8.10
N LEU A 11 5.55 5.53 8.94
CA LEU A 11 5.23 4.41 9.84
C LEU A 11 4.26 4.85 10.95
N ILE A 12 4.42 6.08 11.45
CA ILE A 12 3.45 6.69 12.39
C ILE A 12 2.08 6.85 11.73
N LEU A 13 1.98 7.24 10.45
CA LEU A 13 0.69 7.42 9.77
C LEU A 13 -0.03 6.11 9.45
N VAL A 14 0.70 5.03 9.13
CA VAL A 14 0.09 3.69 8.99
C VAL A 14 -0.48 3.22 10.33
N VAL A 15 0.27 3.45 11.42
CA VAL A 15 -0.19 3.13 12.78
C VAL A 15 -1.33 4.06 13.22
N LEU A 16 -1.29 5.36 12.91
CA LEU A 16 -2.34 6.32 13.25
C LEU A 16 -3.61 6.09 12.44
N GLY A 17 -3.49 5.78 11.15
CA GLY A 17 -4.61 5.41 10.29
C GLY A 17 -5.29 4.15 10.78
N TYR A 18 -4.50 3.13 11.14
CA TYR A 18 -5.00 1.92 11.79
C TYR A 18 -5.65 2.20 13.16
N TRP A 19 -5.09 3.12 13.96
CA TRP A 19 -5.65 3.48 15.26
C TRP A 19 -6.96 4.28 15.14
N LEU A 20 -7.03 5.25 14.22
CA LEU A 20 -8.24 6.04 13.94
C LEU A 20 -9.36 5.19 13.34
N TYR A 21 -9.00 4.20 12.50
CA TYR A 21 -9.94 3.19 11.99
C TYR A 21 -10.59 2.39 13.12
N LYS A 22 -9.83 2.05 14.18
CA LYS A 22 -10.34 1.28 15.33
C LYS A 22 -11.11 2.12 16.34
N THR A 23 -10.84 3.42 16.48
CA THR A 23 -11.50 4.29 17.47
C THR A 23 -12.73 5.02 16.95
N ASN A 24 -12.90 5.19 15.64
CA ASN A 24 -14.11 5.74 15.04
C ASN A 24 -15.21 4.68 14.81
N GLY A 25 -15.51 3.92 15.88
CA GLY A 25 -16.81 3.27 16.01
C GLY A 25 -17.89 4.35 16.07
N SER A 26 -18.57 4.55 14.95
CA SER A 26 -19.61 5.56 14.71
C SER A 26 -20.55 5.74 15.90
N VAL A 27 -20.49 6.92 16.54
CA VAL A 27 -21.54 7.42 17.44
C VAL A 27 -22.69 7.89 16.55
N PHE A 28 -23.67 7.03 16.29
CA PHE A 28 -24.91 7.42 15.63
C PHE A 28 -25.80 8.23 16.60
N PRO A 29 -26.43 9.34 16.16
CA PRO A 29 -27.49 9.96 16.93
C PRO A 29 -28.72 9.06 16.97
N THR A 30 -29.17 8.72 18.17
CA THR A 30 -30.42 7.98 18.43
C THR A 30 -31.62 8.78 17.91
N VAL A 31 -32.11 8.44 16.72
CA VAL A 31 -33.49 8.73 16.34
C VAL A 31 -34.35 7.68 17.01
N VAL A 32 -35.10 8.08 18.03
CA VAL A 32 -36.11 7.25 18.68
C VAL A 32 -37.25 7.05 17.69
N GLY A 33 -37.28 5.86 17.10
CA GLY A 33 -38.40 5.31 16.36
C GLY A 33 -38.51 3.83 16.67
N GLU A 34 -39.40 3.49 17.60
CA GLU A 34 -39.84 2.11 17.81
C GLU A 34 -40.37 1.55 16.49
N ASN A 35 -39.67 0.58 15.91
CA ASN A 35 -40.35 -0.59 15.37
C ASN A 35 -39.43 -1.81 15.29
N SER A 36 -39.95 -2.90 15.83
CA SER A 36 -39.39 -4.24 15.90
C SER A 36 -39.22 -4.85 14.51
N GLY A 37 -38.05 -5.42 14.22
CA GLY A 37 -37.81 -6.17 12.98
C GLY A 37 -36.34 -6.41 12.65
N ASN A 38 -35.79 -7.51 13.19
CA ASN A 38 -34.66 -8.31 12.69
C ASN A 38 -33.82 -7.74 11.52
N THR A 39 -32.55 -7.41 11.76
CA THR A 39 -31.56 -7.39 10.67
C THR A 39 -30.16 -7.62 11.21
N ASP A 40 -29.54 -8.67 10.69
CA ASP A 40 -28.15 -9.09 10.89
C ASP A 40 -27.19 -7.96 10.54
N SER A 41 -26.59 -7.34 11.56
CA SER A 41 -25.36 -6.57 11.38
C SER A 41 -24.21 -7.57 11.18
N ALA A 42 -23.95 -7.90 9.92
CA ALA A 42 -22.85 -8.73 9.50
C ALA A 42 -21.51 -8.16 10.00
N SER A 43 -20.97 -8.78 11.04
CA SER A 43 -19.55 -8.74 11.36
C SER A 43 -18.82 -9.43 10.20
N LEU A 44 -18.13 -8.66 9.36
CA LEU A 44 -17.25 -9.21 8.32
C LEU A 44 -16.21 -10.09 9.01
N THR A 45 -16.29 -11.39 8.79
CA THR A 45 -15.31 -12.36 9.26
C THR A 45 -14.10 -12.37 8.31
N ASP A 46 -12.93 -12.76 8.83
CA ASP A 46 -11.67 -12.92 8.08
C ASP A 46 -11.81 -13.77 6.80
N THR A 47 -12.80 -14.67 6.77
CA THR A 47 -13.19 -15.46 5.59
C THR A 47 -13.74 -14.59 4.44
N SER A 48 -14.53 -13.55 4.74
CA SER A 48 -15.12 -12.65 3.74
C SER A 48 -14.05 -11.84 3.00
N LEU A 49 -13.07 -11.29 3.74
CA LEU A 49 -11.98 -10.51 3.15
C LEU A 49 -11.07 -11.37 2.26
N LYS A 50 -10.84 -12.62 2.66
CA LYS A 50 -10.07 -13.57 1.85
C LYS A 50 -10.77 -13.91 0.55
N ASP A 51 -12.09 -14.16 0.59
CA ASP A 51 -12.88 -14.48 -0.59
C ASP A 51 -12.92 -13.29 -1.57
N GLU A 52 -13.05 -12.06 -1.07
CA GLU A 52 -12.97 -10.84 -1.88
C GLU A 52 -11.56 -10.65 -2.48
N ALA A 53 -10.51 -10.89 -1.71
CA ALA A 53 -9.13 -10.82 -2.20
C ALA A 53 -8.85 -11.86 -3.30
N ASP A 54 -9.34 -13.09 -3.13
CA ASP A 54 -9.24 -14.14 -4.14
C ASP A 54 -10.10 -13.79 -5.38
N ALA A 55 -11.22 -13.07 -5.23
CA ALA A 55 -11.98 -12.54 -6.38
C ALA A 55 -11.14 -11.53 -7.18
N PHE A 56 -10.47 -10.57 -6.53
CA PHE A 56 -9.56 -9.65 -7.20
C PHE A 56 -8.36 -10.36 -7.85
N ALA A 57 -7.82 -11.40 -7.19
CA ALA A 57 -6.72 -12.19 -7.75
C ALA A 57 -7.12 -12.89 -9.06
N ASN A 58 -8.39 -13.30 -9.20
CA ASN A 58 -8.90 -13.96 -10.39
C ASN A 58 -9.53 -13.00 -11.42
N ALA A 59 -9.80 -11.75 -11.05
CA ALA A 59 -10.39 -10.75 -11.93
C ALA A 59 -9.44 -10.33 -13.09
N ASP A 60 -10.04 -9.84 -14.16
CA ASP A 60 -9.32 -9.20 -15.26
C ASP A 60 -8.83 -7.81 -14.83
N LEU A 61 -7.64 -7.42 -15.31
CA LEU A 61 -7.09 -6.08 -15.10
C LEU A 61 -7.64 -5.14 -16.19
N SER A 62 -8.89 -4.71 -16.04
CA SER A 62 -9.62 -3.91 -17.03
C SER A 62 -9.33 -2.41 -16.96
N GLU A 63 -9.00 -1.90 -15.78
CA GLU A 63 -8.77 -0.48 -15.54
C GLU A 63 -7.30 -0.13 -15.72
N ILE A 64 -7.04 1.11 -16.14
CA ILE A 64 -5.69 1.65 -16.34
C ILE A 64 -5.57 2.91 -15.50
N TYR A 65 -4.55 2.95 -14.65
CA TYR A 65 -4.14 4.14 -13.94
C TYR A 65 -2.86 4.67 -14.58
N GLU A 66 -2.81 5.98 -14.84
CA GLU A 66 -1.65 6.66 -15.39
C GLU A 66 -1.39 7.95 -14.60
N ASP A 67 -0.17 8.10 -14.11
CA ASP A 67 0.30 9.34 -13.51
C ASP A 67 1.45 9.93 -14.36
N PRO A 68 1.19 11.03 -15.08
CA PRO A 68 2.19 11.66 -15.93
C PRO A 68 3.24 12.45 -15.14
N THR A 69 2.98 12.76 -13.86
CA THR A 69 3.92 13.51 -13.01
C THR A 69 5.09 12.63 -12.60
N TYR A 70 4.79 11.40 -12.18
CA TYR A 70 5.77 10.41 -11.74
C TYR A 70 6.16 9.42 -12.85
N GLY A 71 5.51 9.53 -14.02
CA GLY A 71 5.84 8.76 -15.21
C GLY A 71 5.63 7.26 -15.01
N PHE A 72 4.51 6.86 -14.42
CA PHE A 72 4.15 5.45 -14.30
C PHE A 72 2.71 5.19 -14.74
N SER A 73 2.47 3.96 -15.19
CA SER A 73 1.13 3.46 -15.36
C SER A 73 1.03 1.99 -14.95
N LEU A 74 -0.16 1.57 -14.54
CA LEU A 74 -0.45 0.20 -14.14
C LEU A 74 -1.88 -0.17 -14.53
N LYS A 75 -2.13 -1.46 -14.66
CA LYS A 75 -3.50 -2.00 -14.80
C LYS A 75 -3.96 -2.58 -13.47
N TYR A 76 -5.23 -2.39 -13.16
CA TYR A 76 -5.82 -2.85 -11.90
C TYR A 76 -7.23 -3.42 -12.13
N PRO A 77 -7.72 -4.30 -11.25
CA PRO A 77 -9.06 -4.87 -11.41
C PRO A 77 -10.13 -3.82 -11.13
N SER A 78 -11.25 -3.92 -11.85
CA SER A 78 -12.44 -3.12 -11.58
C SER A 78 -12.91 -3.32 -10.12
N GLY A 79 -13.32 -2.25 -9.46
CA GLY A 79 -13.82 -2.29 -8.08
C GLY A 79 -12.85 -1.77 -7.01
N LEU A 80 -11.61 -1.45 -7.40
CA LEU A 80 -10.75 -0.56 -6.62
C LEU A 80 -10.99 0.89 -7.05
N GLU A 81 -11.07 1.78 -6.07
CA GLU A 81 -11.18 3.22 -6.30
C GLU A 81 -9.84 3.90 -6.01
N PRO A 82 -9.19 4.49 -7.03
CA PRO A 82 -7.95 5.21 -6.83
C PRO A 82 -8.19 6.58 -6.17
N ILE A 83 -7.43 6.88 -5.13
CA ILE A 83 -7.43 8.16 -4.42
C ILE A 83 -6.00 8.69 -4.37
N LEU A 84 -5.80 9.94 -4.78
CA LEU A 84 -4.55 10.67 -4.62
C LEU A 84 -4.65 11.59 -3.41
N ILE A 85 -3.71 11.45 -2.48
CA ILE A 85 -3.45 12.37 -1.38
C ILE A 85 -2.09 13.02 -1.66
N PRO A 86 -2.07 14.28 -2.13
CA PRO A 86 -0.83 15.02 -2.34
C PRO A 86 -0.04 15.18 -1.04
N ALA A 87 1.28 15.22 -1.17
CA ALA A 87 2.21 15.56 -0.10
C ALA A 87 1.82 16.90 0.53
N ASP A 88 1.78 16.92 1.87
CA ASP A 88 1.70 18.19 2.60
C ASP A 88 3.07 18.89 2.47
N PRO A 89 3.13 20.12 1.95
CA PRO A 89 4.39 20.86 1.78
C PRO A 89 5.09 21.18 3.11
N GLU A 90 4.40 21.10 4.24
CA GLU A 90 4.98 21.23 5.58
C GLU A 90 5.46 19.89 6.17
N SER A 91 5.16 18.78 5.49
CA SER A 91 5.62 17.44 5.83
C SER A 91 6.70 16.98 4.84
N ASP A 92 7.57 16.07 5.28
CA ASP A 92 8.49 15.42 4.35
C ASP A 92 7.87 14.19 3.66
N THR A 93 6.54 14.03 3.69
CA THR A 93 5.86 12.84 3.17
C THR A 93 5.73 12.93 1.65
N GLY A 94 5.90 11.81 0.95
CA GLY A 94 5.64 11.73 -0.49
C GLY A 94 4.15 11.75 -0.84
N ASP A 95 3.84 11.91 -2.13
CA ASP A 95 2.48 11.76 -2.64
C ASP A 95 2.01 10.32 -2.43
N MET A 96 0.75 10.17 -2.02
CA MET A 96 0.17 8.88 -1.69
C MET A 96 -0.98 8.55 -2.65
N PHE A 97 -0.88 7.38 -3.27
CA PHE A 97 -1.90 6.81 -4.15
C PHE A 97 -2.48 5.58 -3.47
N ILE A 98 -3.77 5.61 -3.17
CA ILE A 98 -4.49 4.51 -2.51
C ILE A 98 -5.40 3.87 -3.55
N PHE A 99 -5.34 2.55 -3.68
CA PHE A 99 -6.24 1.75 -4.52
C PHE A 99 -6.97 0.78 -3.62
N GLU A 100 -8.21 1.10 -3.25
CA GLU A 100 -8.95 0.36 -2.24
C GLU A 100 -10.38 0.09 -2.69
N GLN A 101 -10.91 -1.06 -2.30
CA GLN A 101 -12.34 -1.31 -2.37
C GLN A 101 -13.05 -0.55 -1.23
N ASN A 102 -13.91 0.41 -1.58
CA ASN A 102 -14.75 1.23 -0.71
C ASN A 102 -14.73 0.94 0.81
N GLY A 103 -13.71 1.44 1.50
CA GLY A 103 -13.62 1.46 2.97
C GLY A 103 -13.40 0.09 3.62
N THR A 104 -13.07 -0.95 2.86
CA THR A 104 -12.79 -2.29 3.39
C THR A 104 -11.34 -2.47 3.85
N GLY A 105 -10.45 -1.54 3.45
CA GLY A 105 -9.00 -1.68 3.57
C GLY A 105 -8.40 -2.65 2.56
N LEU A 106 -9.21 -3.34 1.75
CA LEU A 106 -8.73 -4.32 0.78
C LEU A 106 -8.17 -3.62 -0.45
N GLY A 107 -6.86 -3.69 -0.61
CA GLY A 107 -6.16 -3.06 -1.73
C GLY A 107 -4.69 -2.85 -1.45
N PHE A 108 -4.14 -1.78 -2.02
CA PHE A 108 -2.74 -1.40 -1.88
C PHE A 108 -2.55 0.12 -1.91
N GLN A 109 -1.39 0.55 -1.44
CA GLN A 109 -0.98 1.94 -1.41
C GLN A 109 0.38 2.09 -2.07
N ILE A 110 0.60 3.20 -2.76
CA ILE A 110 1.89 3.64 -3.29
C ILE A 110 2.23 4.97 -2.64
N ILE A 111 3.42 5.10 -2.08
CA ILE A 111 4.00 6.38 -1.71
C ILE A 111 5.12 6.69 -2.70
N VAL A 112 5.12 7.89 -3.24
CA VAL A 112 6.13 8.39 -4.18
C VAL A 112 6.81 9.60 -3.58
N SER A 113 8.13 9.50 -3.37
CA SER A 113 8.93 10.58 -2.79
C SER A 113 10.15 10.89 -3.66
N GLU A 114 10.68 12.11 -3.56
CA GLU A 114 11.89 12.48 -4.31
C GLU A 114 13.07 11.61 -3.93
N PHE A 115 13.81 11.15 -4.94
CA PHE A 115 14.97 10.29 -4.77
C PHE A 115 16.07 10.63 -5.77
N LEU A 116 17.03 11.43 -5.31
CA LEU A 116 18.07 12.06 -6.12
C LEU A 116 19.15 11.09 -6.64
N GLU A 117 19.16 9.83 -6.19
CA GLU A 117 20.10 8.82 -6.65
C GLU A 117 19.51 8.09 -7.86
N GLU A 118 19.89 8.52 -9.07
CA GLU A 118 19.47 7.87 -10.30
C GLU A 118 19.94 6.40 -10.36
N ASN A 119 19.04 5.51 -10.78
CA ASN A 119 19.29 4.07 -10.93
C ASN A 119 19.84 3.38 -9.66
N ALA A 120 19.52 3.88 -8.47
CA ALA A 120 19.99 3.24 -7.26
C ALA A 120 19.30 1.89 -7.03
N ASP A 121 20.10 0.91 -6.62
CA ASP A 121 19.59 -0.37 -6.15
C ASP A 121 19.00 -0.18 -4.74
N ILE A 122 17.71 -0.46 -4.61
CA ILE A 122 17.02 -0.52 -3.34
C ILE A 122 17.16 -1.94 -2.82
N THR A 123 18.15 -2.16 -1.95
CA THR A 123 18.42 -3.46 -1.31
C THR A 123 17.95 -3.48 0.15
N PRO A 124 17.76 -4.67 0.77
CA PRO A 124 17.45 -4.77 2.20
C PRO A 124 18.45 -4.02 3.10
N GLU A 125 19.75 -4.13 2.81
CA GLU A 125 20.81 -3.48 3.58
C GLU A 125 20.71 -1.96 3.48
N ARG A 126 20.31 -1.44 2.32
CA ARG A 126 20.07 -0.01 2.14
C ARG A 126 18.85 0.44 2.95
N ILE A 127 17.76 -0.31 2.90
CA ILE A 127 16.56 -0.01 3.70
C ILE A 127 16.90 0.00 5.18
N LEU A 128 17.65 -0.99 5.68
CA LEU A 128 18.06 -1.08 7.09
C LEU A 128 19.04 0.03 7.50
N LYS A 129 19.86 0.53 6.57
CA LYS A 129 20.71 1.68 6.85
C LYS A 129 19.90 2.95 7.10
N ASP A 130 18.80 3.11 6.36
CA ASP A 130 17.92 4.27 6.46
C ASP A 130 16.87 4.09 7.58
N ILE A 131 16.45 2.85 7.86
CA ILE A 131 15.48 2.45 8.89
C ILE A 131 16.01 1.23 9.67
N PRO A 132 16.89 1.45 10.67
CA PRO A 132 17.53 0.35 11.41
C PRO A 132 16.55 -0.57 12.14
N ASP A 133 15.38 -0.05 12.52
CA ASP A 133 14.36 -0.79 13.26
C ASP A 133 13.38 -1.55 12.35
N MET A 134 13.53 -1.48 11.02
CA MET A 134 12.67 -2.19 10.07
C MET A 134 12.91 -3.69 10.15
N VAL A 135 11.83 -4.47 10.30
CA VAL A 135 11.91 -5.93 10.23
C VAL A 135 11.66 -6.38 8.79
N ILE A 136 12.73 -6.73 8.08
CA ILE A 136 12.67 -7.21 6.69
C ILE A 136 12.72 -8.73 6.68
N LYS A 137 11.67 -9.37 6.14
CA LYS A 137 11.61 -10.83 5.99
C LYS A 137 11.43 -11.24 4.55
N LYS A 138 12.03 -12.39 4.20
CA LYS A 138 11.97 -13.00 2.87
C LYS A 138 12.22 -11.97 1.75
N PRO A 139 13.33 -11.22 1.80
CA PRO A 139 13.63 -10.26 0.75
C PRO A 139 13.85 -10.97 -0.59
N GLU A 140 13.23 -10.45 -1.63
CA GLU A 140 13.40 -10.91 -3.00
C GLU A 140 13.69 -9.70 -3.90
N GLU A 141 14.57 -9.90 -4.87
CA GLU A 141 14.91 -8.85 -5.84
C GLU A 141 13.77 -8.66 -6.84
N VAL A 142 13.39 -7.41 -7.08
CA VAL A 142 12.41 -7.03 -8.10
C VAL A 142 13.16 -6.40 -9.27
N ASN A 143 13.08 -7.03 -10.43
CA ASN A 143 13.70 -6.52 -11.65
C ASN A 143 12.72 -5.61 -12.40
N LEU A 144 13.08 -4.34 -12.58
CA LEU A 144 12.27 -3.30 -13.23
C LEU A 144 12.49 -3.21 -14.74
N GLY A 145 13.22 -4.17 -15.31
CA GLY A 145 13.60 -4.21 -16.73
C GLY A 145 14.99 -3.62 -17.00
N GLU A 146 15.46 -3.77 -18.24
CA GLU A 146 16.81 -3.39 -18.65
C GLU A 146 17.05 -1.88 -18.50
N GLY A 147 18.22 -1.52 -17.95
CA GLY A 147 18.66 -0.12 -17.79
C GLY A 147 18.08 0.61 -16.58
N ARG A 148 17.39 -0.08 -15.67
CA ARG A 148 16.82 0.48 -14.43
C ARG A 148 17.47 -0.14 -13.20
N GLY A 149 17.42 0.57 -12.07
CA GLY A 149 17.89 0.06 -10.77
C GLY A 149 17.10 -1.15 -10.29
N LYS A 150 17.64 -1.87 -9.30
CA LYS A 150 16.97 -3.02 -8.69
C LYS A 150 16.02 -2.59 -7.57
N GLY A 151 14.85 -3.20 -7.52
CA GLY A 151 13.93 -3.10 -6.38
C GLY A 151 14.08 -4.27 -5.41
N THR A 152 13.43 -4.15 -4.25
CA THR A 152 13.28 -5.25 -3.29
C THR A 152 11.81 -5.40 -2.90
N THR A 153 11.31 -6.63 -2.85
CA THR A 153 10.07 -6.97 -2.14
C THR A 153 10.37 -7.73 -0.87
N PHE A 154 9.61 -7.50 0.19
CA PHE A 154 9.76 -8.16 1.48
C PHE A 154 8.45 -8.14 2.26
N LEU A 155 8.41 -8.89 3.36
CA LEU A 155 7.34 -8.83 4.35
C LEU A 155 7.80 -8.01 5.56
N ASP A 156 6.95 -7.11 6.06
CA ASP A 156 7.21 -6.33 7.28
C ASP A 156 6.69 -7.01 8.57
N GLY A 157 7.17 -6.60 9.75
CA GLY A 157 6.63 -7.02 11.06
C GLY A 157 7.35 -8.18 11.78
N GLU A 158 6.93 -8.46 13.02
CA GLU A 158 7.64 -9.35 13.99
C GLU A 158 7.49 -10.86 13.73
N GLU A 159 8.49 -11.65 14.13
CA GLU A 159 8.50 -13.12 13.96
C GLU A 159 7.28 -13.78 14.63
N GLY A 160 6.56 -14.61 13.88
CA GLY A 160 5.36 -15.32 14.36
C GLY A 160 4.02 -14.60 14.12
N ASN A 161 4.01 -13.37 13.61
CA ASN A 161 2.77 -12.73 13.18
C ASN A 161 2.43 -13.14 11.73
N SER A 162 1.19 -13.58 11.50
CA SER A 162 0.66 -13.94 10.17
C SER A 162 0.15 -12.73 9.37
N GLU A 163 0.03 -11.56 10.01
CA GLU A 163 -0.53 -10.31 9.45
C GLU A 163 0.57 -9.37 8.91
N THR A 164 1.60 -9.92 8.26
CA THR A 164 2.70 -9.11 7.70
C THR A 164 2.31 -8.53 6.34
N ASN A 165 2.46 -7.22 6.15
CA ASN A 165 2.19 -6.61 4.85
C ASN A 165 3.32 -6.91 3.86
N ARG A 166 2.97 -7.00 2.58
CA ARG A 166 3.97 -7.00 1.52
C ARG A 166 4.39 -5.58 1.21
N GLN A 167 5.70 -5.37 1.23
CA GLN A 167 6.38 -4.16 0.82
C GLN A 167 7.07 -4.41 -0.53
N ILE A 168 6.97 -3.47 -1.47
CA ILE A 168 7.76 -3.45 -2.72
C ILE A 168 8.35 -2.06 -2.90
N TRP A 169 9.68 -1.96 -2.85
CA TRP A 169 10.38 -0.69 -2.85
C TRP A 169 11.37 -0.64 -4.00
N PHE A 170 11.35 0.45 -4.78
CA PHE A 170 12.27 0.66 -5.89
C PHE A 170 12.42 2.13 -6.27
N ALA A 171 13.54 2.47 -6.90
CA ALA A 171 13.79 3.81 -7.42
C ALA A 171 13.63 3.85 -8.94
N ALA A 172 12.90 4.85 -9.45
CA ALA A 172 12.73 5.10 -10.88
C ALA A 172 12.39 6.56 -11.14
N ASN A 173 12.78 7.10 -12.30
CA ASN A 173 12.43 8.46 -12.73
C ASN A 173 12.73 9.57 -11.70
N GLY A 174 13.78 9.42 -10.88
CA GLY A 174 14.13 10.38 -9.81
C GLY A 174 13.26 10.29 -8.56
N HIS A 175 12.49 9.21 -8.40
CA HIS A 175 11.58 8.99 -7.28
C HIS A 175 11.80 7.62 -6.62
N LEU A 176 11.50 7.52 -5.33
CA LEU A 176 11.38 6.29 -4.58
C LEU A 176 9.90 5.91 -4.52
N PHE A 177 9.59 4.74 -5.05
CA PHE A 177 8.29 4.11 -4.97
C PHE A 177 8.27 3.13 -3.80
N GLN A 178 7.32 3.30 -2.89
CA GLN A 178 7.11 2.41 -1.76
C GLN A 178 5.67 1.89 -1.82
N ILE A 179 5.52 0.62 -2.18
CA ILE A 179 4.22 -0.02 -2.33
C ILE A 179 3.96 -0.88 -1.11
N THR A 180 2.81 -0.71 -0.47
CA THR A 180 2.33 -1.54 0.63
C THR A 180 1.03 -2.24 0.23
N SER A 181 0.94 -3.55 0.45
CA SER A 181 -0.25 -4.36 0.21
C SER A 181 -0.52 -5.28 1.40
N MET A 182 -1.79 -5.49 1.71
CA MET A 182 -2.18 -6.50 2.70
C MET A 182 -1.78 -7.91 2.24
N PRO A 183 -1.46 -8.84 3.16
CA PRO A 183 -1.06 -10.20 2.80
C PRO A 183 -2.14 -10.97 2.04
N VAL A 184 -3.43 -10.76 2.35
CA VAL A 184 -4.53 -11.40 1.61
C VAL A 184 -4.61 -10.95 0.15
N PHE A 185 -4.13 -9.75 -0.16
CA PHE A 185 -4.18 -9.14 -1.49
C PHE A 185 -2.92 -9.43 -2.36
N ASP A 186 -1.92 -10.14 -1.81
CA ASP A 186 -0.61 -10.38 -2.46
C ASP A 186 -0.72 -10.94 -3.89
N LYS A 187 -1.62 -11.92 -4.09
CA LYS A 187 -1.82 -12.53 -5.42
C LYS A 187 -2.30 -11.51 -6.46
N ALA A 188 -3.23 -10.64 -6.08
CA ALA A 188 -3.73 -9.58 -6.97
C ALA A 188 -2.61 -8.55 -7.23
N MET A 189 -1.85 -8.19 -6.19
CA MET A 189 -0.73 -7.27 -6.29
C MET A 189 0.34 -7.75 -7.28
N GLN A 190 0.70 -9.03 -7.26
CA GLN A 190 1.68 -9.59 -8.21
C GLN A 190 1.23 -9.42 -9.67
N LYS A 191 -0.06 -9.63 -9.96
CA LYS A 191 -0.62 -9.40 -11.31
C LYS A 191 -0.56 -7.92 -11.70
N ILE A 192 -0.90 -7.02 -10.77
CA ILE A 192 -0.88 -5.57 -10.99
C ILE A 192 0.56 -5.11 -11.30
N LEU A 193 1.54 -5.52 -10.49
CA LEU A 193 2.95 -5.18 -10.68
C LEU A 193 3.50 -5.68 -12.03
N ALA A 194 3.05 -6.82 -12.52
CA ALA A 194 3.45 -7.33 -13.84
C ALA A 194 3.00 -6.44 -15.01
N THR A 195 2.05 -5.53 -14.77
CA THR A 195 1.59 -4.54 -15.75
C THR A 195 2.20 -3.15 -15.56
N TRP A 196 3.03 -2.98 -14.53
CA TRP A 196 3.68 -1.72 -14.25
C TRP A 196 4.57 -1.30 -15.41
N THR A 197 4.39 -0.06 -15.85
CA THR A 197 5.23 0.55 -16.87
C THR A 197 5.72 1.90 -16.38
N LEU A 198 6.94 2.24 -16.79
CA LEU A 198 7.55 3.54 -16.56
C LEU A 198 7.59 4.25 -17.91
N ASN A 199 7.00 5.44 -17.95
CA ASN A 199 6.84 6.29 -19.12
C ASN A 199 7.97 7.31 -19.23
#